data_AF-A0A2P5HH78-F1
#
_entry.id   AF-A0A2P5HH78-F1
#
_cell.length_a   1.000
_cell.length_b   1.000
_cell.length_c   1.000
_cell.angle_alpha   90.00
_cell.angle_beta   90.00
_cell.angle_gamma   90.00
#
_symmetry.space_group_name_H-M   'P 1'
#
loop_
_entity.id
_entity.type
_entity.pdbx_description
1 polymer ?
#
loop_
_entity_poly.entity_id
_entity_poly.type
_entity_poly.pdbx_seq_one_letter_code
_entity_poly.pdbx_strand_id
1 'polypeptide(L)'
;MKFSAITTLTWLVPAVLAAGPVPLSSRQNLNTITDRYLFDIGLDQFVTFRNARNPATLDWTSDGCSDSPDNPLGFNYEPACYRHDFGYTNYRAQSRFTKSAKASIDSNFRSDLEWQCSFESLESLCNSLADVYYTAVRLLGGQDATKRAETEEAEDTEALRADYEHAVAVYEQMMADAKANGDVPS
;
A
#
# COMPACT_ATOMS: atom_id res chain seq x y z
N MET A 1 62.23 -67.77 -0.32
CA MET A 1 60.91 -67.54 -0.94
C MET A 1 60.13 -66.60 -0.03
N LYS A 2 59.68 -65.43 -0.54
CA LYS A 2 58.30 -64.89 -0.41
C LYS A 2 57.66 -64.88 1.01
N PHE A 3 57.17 -63.80 1.62
CA PHE A 3 56.65 -62.49 1.20
C PHE A 3 56.66 -61.50 2.39
N SER A 4 56.76 -60.20 2.08
CA SER A 4 56.42 -59.08 2.96
C SER A 4 54.93 -59.04 3.32
N ALA A 5 54.61 -58.54 4.52
CA ALA A 5 53.30 -57.94 4.80
C ALA A 5 53.51 -56.72 5.70
N ILE A 6 53.48 -55.53 5.09
CA ILE A 6 53.38 -54.25 5.81
C ILE A 6 51.89 -53.93 5.87
N THR A 7 51.31 -54.01 7.07
CA THR A 7 49.92 -53.68 7.32
C THR A 7 49.81 -52.16 7.53
N THR A 8 49.45 -51.42 6.49
CA THR A 8 49.12 -49.99 6.60
C THR A 8 47.70 -49.85 7.13
N LEU A 9 47.56 -49.34 8.35
CA LEU A 9 46.29 -48.98 8.97
C LEU A 9 45.84 -47.63 8.39
N THR A 10 44.88 -47.62 7.46
CA THR A 10 44.28 -46.40 6.92
C THR A 10 43.24 -45.87 7.89
N TRP A 11 43.53 -44.71 8.47
CA TRP A 11 42.59 -43.98 9.32
C TRP A 11 41.63 -43.20 8.42
N LEU A 12 40.38 -43.65 8.30
CA LEU A 12 39.32 -42.92 7.63
C LEU A 12 38.84 -41.79 8.55
N VAL A 13 39.28 -40.56 8.28
CA VAL A 13 38.72 -39.36 8.90
C VAL A 13 37.34 -39.13 8.29
N PRO A 14 36.26 -39.00 9.07
CA PRO A 14 34.97 -38.57 8.53
C PRO A 14 35.13 -37.13 8.05
N ALA A 15 34.91 -36.89 6.75
CA ALA A 15 34.78 -35.55 6.22
C ALA A 15 33.48 -34.94 6.79
N VAL A 16 33.60 -34.21 7.89
CA VAL A 16 32.53 -33.35 8.37
C VAL A 16 32.40 -32.23 7.33
N LEU A 17 31.35 -32.29 6.51
CA LEU A 17 30.92 -31.16 5.71
C LEU A 17 30.52 -30.05 6.69
N ALA A 18 31.46 -29.16 7.00
CA ALA A 18 31.14 -27.90 7.63
C ALA A 18 30.27 -27.12 6.64
N ALA A 19 28.96 -27.17 6.83
CA ALA A 19 28.07 -26.17 6.26
C ALA A 19 28.54 -24.82 6.82
N GLY A 20 29.30 -24.07 6.03
CA GLY A 20 29.65 -22.69 6.35
C GLY A 20 28.36 -21.89 6.57
N PRO A 21 28.44 -20.73 7.25
CA PRO A 21 27.28 -19.86 7.38
C PRO A 21 26.76 -19.56 5.98
N VAL A 22 25.53 -20.01 5.69
CA VAL A 22 24.82 -19.55 4.50
C VAL A 22 24.74 -18.04 4.65
N PRO A 23 25.32 -17.24 3.74
CA PRO A 23 25.13 -15.81 3.81
C PRO A 23 23.62 -15.58 3.75
N LEU A 24 23.05 -15.02 4.83
CA LEU A 24 21.73 -14.43 4.77
C LEU A 24 21.78 -13.46 3.60
N SER A 25 21.05 -13.75 2.52
CA SER A 25 20.93 -12.82 1.39
C SER A 25 20.43 -11.48 1.93
N SER A 26 21.34 -10.53 2.15
CA SER A 26 21.07 -9.24 2.77
C SER A 26 20.50 -8.22 1.78
N ARG A 27 19.69 -8.67 0.82
CA ARG A 27 18.81 -7.80 0.05
C ARG A 27 17.43 -8.45 0.05
N GLN A 28 16.62 -8.14 1.06
CA GLN A 28 15.19 -8.15 0.79
C GLN A 28 14.96 -7.23 -0.41
N ASN A 29 14.30 -7.77 -1.44
CA ASN A 29 13.93 -6.98 -2.60
C ASN A 29 13.02 -5.85 -2.11
N LEU A 30 13.43 -4.58 -2.29
CA LEU A 30 12.66 -3.42 -1.83
C LEU A 30 11.25 -3.43 -2.41
N ASN A 31 11.07 -3.91 -3.64
CA ASN A 31 9.75 -4.07 -4.24
C ASN A 31 8.88 -5.03 -3.41
N THR A 32 9.44 -6.16 -2.97
CA THR A 32 8.71 -7.13 -2.12
C THR A 32 8.36 -6.54 -0.75
N ILE A 33 9.21 -5.70 -0.16
CA ILE A 33 8.88 -5.02 1.10
C ILE A 33 7.76 -4.01 0.87
N THR A 34 7.85 -3.20 -0.19
CA THR A 34 6.82 -2.24 -0.57
C THR A 34 5.48 -2.93 -0.78
N ASP A 35 5.46 -4.02 -1.55
CA ASP A 35 4.24 -4.78 -1.84
C ASP A 35 3.64 -5.37 -0.57
N ARG A 36 4.48 -5.95 0.29
CA ARG A 36 4.04 -6.46 1.60
C ARG A 36 3.42 -5.36 2.45
N TYR A 37 4.02 -4.18 2.48
CA TYR A 37 3.54 -3.05 3.30
C TYR A 37 2.24 -2.45 2.79
N LEU A 38 2.01 -2.52 1.47
CA LEU A 38 0.76 -2.09 0.87
C LEU A 38 -0.34 -3.12 1.04
N PHE A 39 -0.09 -4.38 0.69
CA PHE A 39 -1.17 -5.32 0.39
C PHE A 39 -1.27 -6.53 1.34
N ASP A 40 -0.24 -6.80 2.14
CA ASP A 40 -0.20 -8.01 2.97
C ASP A 40 -0.36 -7.74 4.48
N ILE A 41 -0.20 -6.50 4.92
CA ILE A 41 -0.28 -6.12 6.34
C ILE A 41 -1.43 -5.14 6.60
N GLY A 42 -1.89 -5.12 7.85
CA GLY A 42 -2.87 -4.15 8.33
C GLY A 42 -2.32 -2.71 8.36
N LEU A 43 -3.23 -1.74 8.34
CA LEU A 43 -2.88 -0.32 8.35
C LEU A 43 -2.13 0.09 9.63
N ASP A 44 -2.53 -0.47 10.77
CA ASP A 44 -1.87 -0.30 12.07
C ASP A 44 -0.40 -0.76 12.06
N GLN A 45 -0.13 -1.91 11.45
CA GLN A 45 1.21 -2.45 11.29
C GLN A 45 2.02 -1.59 10.29
N PHE A 46 1.40 -1.11 9.21
CA PHE A 46 2.04 -0.17 8.29
C PHE A 46 2.45 1.12 9.02
N VAL A 47 1.57 1.72 9.81
CA VAL A 47 1.86 2.95 10.58
C VAL A 47 3.03 2.72 11.54
N THR A 48 3.12 1.54 12.16
CA THR A 48 4.28 1.16 12.99
C THR A 48 5.59 1.21 12.20
N PHE A 49 5.63 0.62 10.99
CA PHE A 49 6.82 0.66 10.15
C PHE A 49 7.14 2.06 9.61
N ARG A 50 6.12 2.84 9.26
CA ARG A 50 6.24 4.23 8.82
C ARG A 50 6.87 5.11 9.90
N ASN A 51 6.35 5.04 11.12
CA ASN A 51 6.86 5.82 12.25
C ASN A 51 8.31 5.47 12.58
N ALA A 52 8.68 4.19 12.41
CA ALA A 52 10.06 3.73 12.55
C ALA A 52 10.94 3.99 11.31
N ARG A 53 10.35 4.44 10.18
CA ARG A 53 10.98 4.53 8.85
C ARG A 53 11.77 3.26 8.52
N ASN A 54 11.13 2.10 8.67
CA ASN A 54 11.80 0.80 8.58
C ASN A 54 11.30 -0.06 7.40
N PRO A 55 12.12 -0.33 6.38
CA PRO A 55 13.52 0.06 6.24
C PRO A 55 13.69 1.52 5.81
N ALA A 56 14.78 2.15 6.24
CA ALA A 56 15.08 3.56 5.93
C ALA A 56 15.41 3.81 4.45
N THR A 57 15.59 2.75 3.68
CA THR A 57 15.88 2.79 2.24
C THR A 57 14.63 2.95 1.37
N LEU A 58 13.43 2.77 1.94
CA LEU A 58 12.19 3.10 1.25
C LEU A 58 11.88 4.58 1.42
N ASP A 59 11.13 5.11 0.47
CA ASP A 59 10.66 6.48 0.56
C ASP A 59 9.47 6.56 1.53
N TRP A 60 9.60 7.39 2.56
CA TRP A 60 8.57 7.63 3.57
C TRP A 60 8.04 9.06 3.52
N THR A 61 8.35 9.82 2.46
CA THR A 61 7.78 11.15 2.23
C THR A 61 6.29 11.05 1.94
N SER A 62 5.55 12.03 2.45
CA SER A 62 4.09 12.06 2.41
C SER A 62 3.63 13.40 2.95
N ASP A 63 2.69 14.01 2.26
CA ASP A 63 1.95 15.21 2.65
C ASP A 63 0.59 14.86 3.26
N GLY A 64 0.29 13.57 3.41
CA GLY A 64 -0.93 13.10 4.03
C GLY A 64 -2.12 13.38 3.12
N CYS A 65 -3.21 13.89 3.68
CA CYS A 65 -4.40 14.19 2.89
C CYS A 65 -4.43 15.65 2.38
N SER A 66 -3.28 16.32 2.26
CA SER A 66 -3.24 17.77 1.98
C SER A 66 -3.87 18.17 0.64
N ASP A 67 -3.71 17.34 -0.40
CA ASP A 67 -4.31 17.54 -1.72
C ASP A 67 -5.63 16.75 -1.91
N SER A 68 -6.23 16.29 -0.81
CA SER A 68 -7.48 15.51 -0.84
C SER A 68 -8.73 16.38 -0.70
N PRO A 69 -9.94 15.87 -1.04
CA PRO A 69 -11.20 16.55 -0.77
C PRO A 69 -11.36 16.94 0.71
N ASP A 70 -12.15 17.97 0.99
CA ASP A 70 -12.36 18.44 2.37
C ASP A 70 -12.94 17.34 3.27
N ASN A 71 -12.45 17.27 4.51
CA ASN A 71 -12.94 16.37 5.56
C ASN A 71 -13.45 17.20 6.76
N PRO A 72 -14.64 17.81 6.65
CA PRO A 72 -15.15 18.76 7.63
C PRO A 72 -15.50 18.13 8.98
N LEU A 73 -15.71 16.82 9.01
CA LEU A 73 -16.02 16.07 10.24
C LEU A 73 -14.77 15.53 10.94
N GLY A 74 -13.60 15.65 10.32
CA GLY A 74 -12.33 15.25 10.92
C GLY A 74 -12.16 13.74 11.09
N PHE A 75 -12.74 12.93 10.20
CA PHE A 75 -12.51 11.48 10.18
C PHE A 75 -11.01 11.18 10.06
N ASN A 76 -10.53 10.13 10.74
CA ASN A 76 -9.10 9.85 10.81
C ASN A 76 -8.53 9.22 9.53
N TYR A 77 -8.50 9.94 8.41
CA TYR A 77 -8.02 9.43 7.11
C TYR A 77 -6.51 9.49 6.91
N GLU A 78 -5.82 10.22 7.78
CA GLU A 78 -4.39 10.48 7.62
C GLU A 78 -3.54 9.19 7.53
N PRO A 79 -3.78 8.13 8.33
CA PRO A 79 -3.09 6.85 8.16
C PRO A 79 -3.29 6.21 6.78
N ALA A 80 -4.48 6.31 6.20
CA ALA A 80 -4.77 5.79 4.87
C ALA A 80 -4.00 6.56 3.79
N CYS A 81 -4.02 7.90 3.86
CA CYS A 81 -3.27 8.78 2.95
C CYS A 81 -1.77 8.49 3.03
N TYR A 82 -1.24 8.28 4.23
CA TYR A 82 0.16 7.88 4.42
C TYR A 82 0.56 6.60 3.69
N ARG A 83 -0.34 5.61 3.61
CA ARG A 83 -0.08 4.35 2.90
C ARG A 83 -0.24 4.50 1.40
N HIS A 84 -1.18 5.33 0.95
CA HIS A 84 -1.35 5.70 -0.45
C HIS A 84 -0.10 6.40 -1.01
N ASP A 85 0.38 7.44 -0.31
CA ASP A 85 1.60 8.18 -0.67
C ASP A 85 2.82 7.27 -0.74
N PHE A 86 2.96 6.39 0.26
CA PHE A 86 4.03 5.40 0.29
C PHE A 86 4.01 4.51 -0.96
N GLY A 87 2.83 4.07 -1.39
CA GLY A 87 2.68 3.29 -2.62
C GLY A 87 3.09 4.07 -3.85
N TYR A 88 2.55 5.27 -4.02
CA TYR A 88 2.82 6.14 -5.17
C TYR A 88 4.30 6.48 -5.30
N THR A 89 4.93 6.96 -4.23
CA THR A 89 6.32 7.40 -4.26
C THR A 89 7.29 6.23 -4.45
N ASN A 90 7.09 5.10 -3.76
CA ASN A 90 7.98 3.96 -3.91
C ASN A 90 7.82 3.29 -5.28
N TYR A 91 6.60 3.15 -5.80
CA TYR A 91 6.42 2.57 -7.15
C TYR A 91 7.05 3.44 -8.24
N ARG A 92 7.01 4.77 -8.09
CA ARG A 92 7.73 5.70 -8.99
C ARG A 92 9.24 5.53 -8.87
N ALA A 93 9.79 5.55 -7.65
CA ALA A 93 11.22 5.35 -7.41
C ALA A 93 11.72 3.98 -7.92
N GLN A 94 10.85 2.97 -7.91
CA GLN A 94 11.11 1.61 -8.39
C GLN A 94 10.80 1.43 -9.89
N SER A 95 10.44 2.50 -10.61
CA SER A 95 10.15 2.51 -12.05
C SER A 95 9.06 1.52 -12.47
N ARG A 96 8.05 1.32 -11.63
CA ARG A 96 6.96 0.35 -11.84
C ARG A 96 5.56 0.93 -11.57
N PHE A 97 5.45 2.26 -11.54
CA PHE A 97 4.18 2.95 -11.41
C PHE A 97 3.38 2.92 -12.72
N THR A 98 2.69 1.80 -12.94
CA THR A 98 1.79 1.59 -14.09
C THR A 98 0.34 1.91 -13.72
N LYS A 99 -0.55 2.11 -14.70
CA LYS A 99 -1.99 2.31 -14.47
C LYS A 99 -2.61 1.20 -13.62
N SER A 100 -2.26 -0.04 -13.94
CA SER A 100 -2.68 -1.20 -13.13
C SER A 100 -2.17 -1.17 -11.68
N ALA A 101 -0.93 -0.74 -11.45
CA ALA A 101 -0.37 -0.63 -10.11
C ALA A 101 -1.02 0.51 -9.32
N LYS A 102 -1.23 1.66 -9.98
CA LYS A 102 -2.01 2.78 -9.46
C LYS A 102 -3.40 2.31 -9.04
N ALA A 103 -4.11 1.58 -9.90
CA ALA A 103 -5.44 1.04 -9.59
C ALA A 103 -5.44 0.13 -8.35
N SER A 104 -4.42 -0.72 -8.18
CA SER A 104 -4.27 -1.54 -6.97
C SER A 104 -4.00 -0.70 -5.72
N ILE A 105 -3.15 0.34 -5.82
CA ILE A 105 -2.85 1.24 -4.69
C ILE A 105 -4.10 2.06 -4.31
N ASP A 106 -4.82 2.62 -5.28
CA ASP A 106 -6.06 3.36 -5.04
C ASP A 106 -7.14 2.47 -4.41
N SER A 107 -7.26 1.21 -4.85
CA SER A 107 -8.18 0.25 -4.25
C SER A 107 -7.81 -0.09 -2.81
N ASN A 108 -6.52 -0.22 -2.50
CA ASN A 108 -6.06 -0.46 -1.15
C ASN A 108 -6.31 0.75 -0.23
N PHE A 109 -6.14 1.96 -0.77
CA PHE A 109 -6.48 3.20 -0.09
C PHE A 109 -7.96 3.28 0.29
N ARG A 110 -8.86 2.89 -0.62
CA ARG A 110 -10.29 2.76 -0.30
C ARG A 110 -10.51 1.82 0.88
N SER A 111 -9.91 0.64 0.86
CA SER A 111 -10.04 -0.32 1.97
C SER A 111 -9.50 0.20 3.29
N ASP A 112 -8.44 1.04 3.26
CA ASP A 112 -7.93 1.71 4.46
C ASP A 112 -8.86 2.77 5.01
N LEU A 113 -9.47 3.57 4.13
CA LEU A 113 -10.46 4.56 4.54
C LEU A 113 -11.67 3.86 5.17
N GLU A 114 -12.20 2.82 4.54
CA GLU A 114 -13.30 2.00 5.07
C GLU A 114 -12.93 1.34 6.40
N TRP A 115 -11.69 0.86 6.55
CA TRP A 115 -11.21 0.34 7.83
C TRP A 115 -11.20 1.40 8.93
N GLN A 116 -10.74 2.62 8.63
CA GLN A 116 -10.79 3.74 9.58
C GLN A 116 -12.23 4.09 9.94
N CYS A 117 -13.15 4.07 8.97
CA CYS A 117 -14.58 4.33 9.19
C CYS A 117 -15.25 3.31 10.11
N SER A 118 -14.76 2.07 10.19
CA SER A 118 -15.31 1.05 11.09
C SER A 118 -15.18 1.39 12.58
N PHE A 119 -14.37 2.40 12.93
CA PHE A 119 -14.20 2.90 14.29
C PHE A 119 -14.98 4.21 14.56
N GLU A 120 -15.62 4.79 13.55
CA GLU A 120 -16.32 6.07 13.65
C GLU A 120 -17.78 5.87 14.05
N SER A 121 -18.32 6.78 14.87
CA SER A 121 -19.75 6.73 15.24
C SER A 121 -20.69 7.06 14.07
N LEU A 122 -20.17 7.77 13.06
CA LEU A 122 -20.88 8.14 11.84
C LEU A 122 -20.38 7.30 10.65
N GLU A 123 -20.22 5.99 10.87
CA GLU A 123 -19.62 5.05 9.91
C GLU A 123 -20.15 5.20 8.48
N SER A 124 -21.47 5.26 8.27
CA SER A 124 -22.04 5.41 6.91
C SER A 124 -21.63 6.72 6.23
N LEU A 125 -21.58 7.82 6.99
CA LEU A 125 -21.20 9.13 6.47
C LEU A 125 -19.69 9.20 6.21
N CYS A 126 -18.89 8.57 7.07
CA CYS A 126 -17.48 8.34 6.85
C CYS A 126 -17.27 7.55 5.54
N ASN A 127 -17.86 6.37 5.40
CA ASN A 127 -17.73 5.55 4.18
C ASN A 127 -18.15 6.31 2.92
N SER A 128 -19.18 7.16 2.98
CA SER A 128 -19.55 8.01 1.85
C SER A 128 -18.47 9.04 1.49
N LEU A 129 -17.80 9.66 2.47
CA LEU A 129 -16.64 10.51 2.20
C LEU A 129 -15.44 9.70 1.70
N ALA A 130 -15.26 8.46 2.16
CA ALA A 130 -14.22 7.57 1.68
C ALA A 130 -14.39 7.27 0.17
N ASP A 131 -15.62 7.10 -0.31
CA ASP A 131 -15.91 6.96 -1.74
C ASP A 131 -15.53 8.22 -2.53
N VAL A 132 -15.74 9.43 -1.98
CA VAL A 132 -15.30 10.69 -2.59
C VAL A 132 -13.77 10.72 -2.71
N TYR A 133 -13.06 10.35 -1.66
CA TYR A 133 -11.58 10.28 -1.66
C TYR A 133 -11.07 9.26 -2.68
N TYR A 134 -11.66 8.07 -2.73
CA TYR A 134 -11.28 7.02 -3.67
C TYR A 134 -11.51 7.46 -5.12
N THR A 135 -12.68 7.98 -5.45
CA THR A 135 -13.01 8.43 -6.81
C THR A 135 -12.16 9.65 -7.23
N ALA A 136 -11.80 10.53 -6.28
CA ALA A 136 -10.87 11.63 -6.54
C ALA A 136 -9.47 11.14 -6.95
N VAL A 137 -8.87 10.19 -6.22
CA VAL A 137 -7.53 9.68 -6.60
C VAL A 137 -7.56 8.87 -7.90
N ARG A 138 -8.69 8.21 -8.21
CA ARG A 138 -8.90 7.54 -9.50
C ARG A 138 -8.88 8.54 -10.65
N LEU A 139 -9.63 9.62 -10.53
CA LEU A 139 -9.78 10.66 -11.54
C LEU A 139 -8.54 11.55 -11.68
N LEU A 140 -7.97 12.00 -10.58
CA LEU A 140 -6.98 13.09 -10.54
C LEU A 140 -5.57 12.64 -10.14
N GLY A 141 -5.46 11.61 -9.31
CA GLY A 141 -4.17 11.11 -8.83
C GLY A 141 -3.33 10.49 -9.95
N GLY A 142 -2.01 10.51 -9.80
CA GLY A 142 -1.11 9.60 -10.53
C GLY A 142 -1.20 9.65 -12.06
N GLN A 143 -1.47 10.82 -12.66
CA GLN A 143 -1.60 10.99 -14.12
C GLN A 143 -0.33 10.62 -14.90
N ASP A 144 0.81 10.52 -14.21
CA ASP A 144 2.09 10.06 -14.73
C ASP A 144 2.22 8.52 -14.82
N ALA A 145 1.21 7.76 -14.39
CA ALA A 145 1.23 6.29 -14.43
C ALA A 145 1.35 5.75 -15.87
N THR A 146 2.33 4.87 -16.08
CA THR A 146 2.65 4.31 -17.40
C THR A 146 1.70 3.16 -17.78
N LYS A 147 1.58 2.85 -19.07
CA LYS A 147 0.93 1.61 -19.50
C LYS A 147 1.89 0.42 -19.32
N ARG A 148 1.36 -0.73 -18.92
CA ARG A 148 2.09 -2.01 -18.86
C ARG A 148 2.36 -2.58 -20.25
N ALA A 149 1.45 -2.34 -21.19
CA ALA A 149 1.58 -2.69 -22.60
C ALA A 149 0.92 -1.62 -23.49
N GLU A 150 1.36 -1.48 -24.73
CA GLU A 150 0.79 -0.50 -25.68
C GLU A 150 -0.71 -0.68 -25.88
N THR A 151 -1.17 -1.93 -25.80
CA THR A 151 -2.57 -2.35 -25.96
C THR A 151 -3.44 -2.09 -24.73
N GLU A 152 -2.88 -1.62 -23.60
CA GLU A 152 -3.67 -1.27 -22.43
C GLU A 152 -4.53 -0.05 -22.74
N GLU A 153 -5.85 -0.23 -22.67
CA GLU A 153 -6.80 0.86 -22.83
C GLU A 153 -6.63 1.86 -21.66
N ALA A 154 -6.76 3.14 -21.98
CA ALA A 154 -6.84 4.13 -20.92
C ALA A 154 -8.20 4.00 -20.25
N GLU A 155 -8.23 4.21 -18.94
CA GLU A 155 -9.49 4.35 -18.22
C GLU A 155 -10.29 5.53 -18.78
N ASP A 156 -11.59 5.34 -18.95
CA ASP A 156 -12.47 6.35 -19.52
C ASP A 156 -12.60 7.52 -18.53
N THR A 157 -12.02 8.65 -18.90
CA THR A 157 -11.99 9.86 -18.07
C THR A 157 -13.39 10.42 -17.83
N GLU A 158 -14.32 10.25 -18.77
CA GLU A 158 -15.70 10.69 -18.57
C GLU A 158 -16.42 9.80 -17.57
N ALA A 159 -16.20 8.48 -17.64
CA ALA A 159 -16.73 7.55 -16.65
C ALA A 159 -16.15 7.84 -15.25
N LEU A 160 -14.84 8.06 -15.13
CA LEU A 160 -14.20 8.44 -13.87
C LEU A 160 -14.77 9.75 -13.28
N ARG A 161 -15.04 10.72 -14.14
CA ARG A 161 -15.66 11.99 -13.75
C ARG A 161 -17.07 11.76 -13.24
N ALA A 162 -17.87 10.98 -13.95
CA ALA A 162 -19.23 10.63 -13.53
C ALA A 162 -19.25 9.90 -12.19
N ASP A 163 -18.30 8.98 -11.95
CA ASP A 163 -18.16 8.28 -10.67
C ASP A 163 -17.83 9.25 -9.52
N TYR A 164 -16.91 10.19 -9.74
CA TYR A 164 -16.55 11.22 -8.76
C TYR A 164 -17.72 12.16 -8.45
N GLU A 165 -18.39 12.67 -9.48
CA GLU A 165 -19.56 13.54 -9.32
C GLU A 165 -20.70 12.83 -8.59
N HIS A 166 -20.90 11.54 -8.86
CA HIS A 166 -21.87 10.72 -8.15
C HIS A 166 -21.51 10.56 -6.66
N ALA A 167 -20.26 10.22 -6.35
CA ALA A 167 -19.82 10.08 -4.96
C ALA A 167 -19.98 11.39 -4.16
N VAL A 168 -19.64 12.53 -4.77
CA VAL A 168 -19.82 13.86 -4.16
C VAL A 168 -21.30 14.12 -3.88
N ALA A 169 -22.18 13.89 -4.86
CA ALA A 169 -23.61 14.12 -4.70
C ALA A 169 -24.23 13.26 -3.58
N VAL A 170 -23.79 11.99 -3.47
CA VAL A 170 -24.22 11.09 -2.38
C VAL A 170 -23.77 11.62 -1.03
N TYR A 171 -22.50 11.99 -0.89
CA TYR A 171 -21.96 12.53 0.36
C TYR A 171 -22.64 13.84 0.77
N GLU A 172 -22.84 14.76 -0.17
CA GLU A 172 -23.51 16.04 0.09
C GLU A 172 -24.95 15.83 0.57
N GLN A 173 -25.68 14.89 -0.04
CA GLN A 173 -27.02 14.53 0.40
C GLN A 173 -27.01 13.94 1.82
N MET A 174 -26.10 13.01 2.11
CA MET A 174 -25.99 12.40 3.45
C MET A 174 -25.58 13.42 4.52
N MET A 175 -24.69 14.36 4.19
CA MET A 175 -24.31 15.48 5.06
C MET A 175 -25.51 16.39 5.34
N ALA A 176 -26.31 16.71 4.32
CA ALA A 176 -27.50 17.53 4.48
C ALA A 176 -28.54 16.86 5.40
N ASP A 177 -28.77 15.56 5.21
CA ASP A 177 -29.69 14.78 6.04
C ASP A 177 -29.20 14.69 7.50
N ALA A 178 -27.90 14.43 7.71
CA ALA A 178 -27.30 14.41 9.03
C ALA A 178 -27.43 15.76 9.76
N LYS A 179 -27.25 16.88 9.04
CA LYS A 179 -27.47 18.23 9.59
C LYS A 179 -28.94 18.47 9.94
N ALA A 180 -29.87 18.05 9.07
CA ALA A 180 -31.30 18.20 9.29
C ALA A 180 -31.80 17.40 10.50
N ASN A 181 -31.21 16.23 10.75
CA ASN A 181 -31.51 15.38 11.89
C ASN A 181 -30.80 15.81 13.19
N GLY A 182 -29.81 16.69 13.10
CA GLY A 182 -28.99 17.11 14.24
C GLY A 182 -27.91 16.11 14.64
N ASP A 183 -27.57 15.18 13.74
CA ASP A 183 -26.51 14.17 13.95
C ASP A 183 -25.10 14.78 13.86
N VAL A 184 -24.97 15.89 13.11
CA VAL A 184 -23.72 16.67 12.96
C VAL A 184 -23.99 18.17 13.10
N PRO A 185 -22.97 18.98 13.46
CA PRO A 185 -23.10 20.44 13.48
C PRO A 185 -23.54 21.02 12.12
N SER A 186 -24.40 22.04 12.19
CA SER A 186 -24.88 22.82 11.03
C SER A 186 -23.78 23.60 10.33
#